data_AF-A0A932B7V2-F1
#
_entry.id   AF-A0A932B7V2-F1
#
_cell.length_a   1.000
_cell.length_b   1.000
_cell.length_c   1.000
_cell.angle_alpha   90.00
_cell.angle_beta   90.00
_cell.angle_gamma   90.00
#
_symmetry.space_group_name_H-M   'P 1'
#
loop_
_entity.id
_entity.type
_entity.pdbx_description
1 polymer ?
#
loop_
_entity_poly.entity_id
_entity_poly.type
_entity_poly.pdbx_seq_one_letter_code
_entity_poly.pdbx_strand_id
1 'polypeptide(L)'
;MGEHKRRPMGALAKLKVGATQPQVVDTLGGRMHVRWDDGAAATPHGQLVYFAEFLATTGVFERWVSSCPLEYRSGNAPDKRDVLGTLMLGL
;
A
#
# COMPACT_ATOMS: atom_id res chain seq x y z
N MET A 1 -19.46 30.18 26.10
CA MET A 1 -20.34 30.26 24.92
C MET A 1 -19.43 30.22 23.69
N GLY A 2 -19.06 29.04 23.20
CA GLY A 2 -18.12 28.88 22.08
C GLY A 2 -18.85 28.28 20.90
N GLU A 3 -19.03 29.05 19.83
CA GLU A 3 -19.81 28.65 18.67
C GLU A 3 -19.11 27.51 17.91
N HIS A 4 -19.72 26.33 17.94
CA HIS A 4 -19.28 25.19 17.15
C HIS A 4 -19.65 25.45 15.67
N LYS A 5 -18.75 26.11 14.94
CA LYS A 5 -18.89 26.44 13.51
C LYS A 5 -19.22 25.17 12.73
N ARG A 6 -20.50 25.00 12.38
CA ARG A 6 -20.99 23.85 11.61
C ARG A 6 -20.26 23.80 10.28
N ARG A 7 -19.37 22.81 10.11
CA ARG A 7 -18.70 22.56 8.83
C ARG A 7 -19.78 22.31 7.76
N PRO A 8 -19.69 22.93 6.57
CA PRO A 8 -20.73 22.80 5.55
C PRO A 8 -20.81 21.34 5.08
N MET A 9 -21.97 20.71 5.28
CA MET A 9 -22.24 19.29 4.95
C MET A 9 -21.93 18.94 3.48
N GLY A 10 -21.96 19.92 2.57
CA GLY A 10 -21.63 19.72 1.16
C GLY A 10 -20.17 19.37 0.89
N ALA A 11 -19.22 19.82 1.71
CA ALA A 11 -17.80 19.44 1.56
C ALA A 11 -17.55 17.98 1.99
N LEU A 12 -18.25 17.53 3.03
CA LEU A 12 -18.21 16.13 3.51
C LEU A 12 -18.89 15.18 2.53
N ALA A 13 -19.98 15.61 1.90
CA ALA A 13 -20.66 14.83 0.86
C ALA A 13 -19.77 14.64 -0.40
N LYS A 14 -19.02 15.67 -0.82
CA LYS A 14 -18.06 15.55 -1.93
C LYS A 14 -16.90 14.60 -1.62
N LEU A 15 -16.42 14.57 -0.37
CA LEU A 15 -15.40 13.62 0.08
C LEU A 15 -15.91 12.16 0.00
N LYS A 16 -17.18 11.92 0.36
CA LYS A 16 -17.80 10.59 0.26
C LYS A 16 -17.96 10.08 -1.18
N VAL A 17 -18.26 10.96 -2.14
CA VAL A 17 -18.38 10.56 -3.55
C VAL A 17 -17.02 10.15 -4.15
N GLY A 18 -15.92 10.74 -3.68
CA GLY A 18 -14.57 10.32 -4.06
C GLY A 18 -14.18 8.93 -3.53
N ALA A 19 -14.74 8.51 -2.41
CA ALA A 19 -14.46 7.19 -1.81
C ALA A 19 -15.06 6.02 -2.60
N THR A 20 -16.02 6.25 -3.50
CA THR A 20 -16.72 5.19 -4.23
C THR A 20 -16.01 4.74 -5.50
N GLN A 21 -15.09 5.55 -6.06
CA GLN A 21 -14.36 5.18 -7.28
C GLN A 21 -13.16 4.29 -6.94
N PRO A 22 -12.93 3.18 -7.69
CA PRO A 22 -11.73 2.38 -7.53
C PRO A 22 -10.47 3.23 -7.77
N GLN A 23 -9.57 3.23 -6.80
CA GLN A 23 -8.25 3.82 -6.90
C GLN A 23 -7.28 2.81 -7.49
N VAL A 24 -6.43 3.25 -8.40
CA VAL A 24 -5.35 2.43 -8.97
C VAL A 24 -4.08 2.70 -8.18
N VAL A 25 -3.44 1.65 -7.70
CA VAL A 25 -2.23 1.70 -6.89
C VAL A 25 -1.17 0.83 -7.56
N ASP A 26 -0.03 1.42 -7.91
CA ASP A 26 1.07 0.69 -8.54
C ASP A 26 2.06 0.22 -7.47
N THR A 27 2.20 -1.10 -7.34
CA THR A 27 3.09 -1.73 -6.34
C THR A 27 4.22 -2.50 -7.01
N LEU A 28 5.21 -2.92 -6.23
CA LEU A 28 6.30 -3.80 -6.67
C LEU A 28 5.79 -5.16 -7.20
N GLY A 29 4.62 -5.62 -6.71
CA GLY A 29 3.97 -6.86 -7.15
C GLY A 29 2.98 -6.68 -8.31
N GLY A 30 2.91 -5.48 -8.88
CA GLY A 30 1.97 -5.13 -9.95
C GLY A 30 0.87 -4.16 -9.50
N ARG A 31 -0.07 -3.92 -10.41
CA ARG A 31 -1.14 -2.95 -10.24
C ARG A 31 -2.30 -3.52 -9.42
N MET A 32 -2.72 -2.78 -8.40
CA MET A 32 -3.85 -3.13 -7.55
C MET A 32 -4.98 -2.09 -7.70
N HIS A 33 -6.22 -2.56 -7.67
CA HIS A 33 -7.41 -1.69 -7.69
C HIS A 33 -8.06 -1.71 -6.31
N VAL A 34 -8.04 -0.58 -5.62
CA VAL A 34 -8.54 -0.42 -4.26
C VAL A 34 -9.90 0.27 -4.27
N ARG A 35 -10.89 -0.30 -3.59
CA ARG A 35 -12.22 0.30 -3.41
C ARG A 35 -12.53 0.37 -1.93
N TRP A 36 -13.06 1.50 -1.47
CA TRP A 36 -13.58 1.62 -0.12
C TRP A 36 -14.97 0.98 -0.03
N ASP A 37 -15.15 0.11 0.97
CA ASP A 37 -16.43 -0.55 1.26
C ASP A 37 -16.78 -0.32 2.73
N ASP A 38 -17.71 0.59 2.98
CA ASP A 38 -18.16 0.96 4.32
C ASP A 38 -18.89 -0.19 5.04
N GLY A 39 -19.35 -1.22 4.29
CA GLY A 39 -20.03 -2.40 4.82
C GLY A 39 -19.11 -3.58 5.07
N ALA A 40 -17.84 -3.51 4.66
CA ALA A 40 -16.89 -4.60 4.85
C ALA A 40 -16.47 -4.72 6.33
N ALA A 41 -16.56 -5.94 6.86
CA ALA A 41 -16.14 -6.23 8.24
C ALA A 41 -14.62 -6.10 8.46
N ALA A 42 -13.84 -6.21 7.38
CA ALA A 42 -12.39 -6.04 7.38
C ALA A 42 -11.91 -5.55 6.02
N THR A 43 -10.76 -4.87 5.99
CA THR A 43 -10.06 -4.51 4.75
C THR A 43 -9.05 -5.62 4.41
N PRO A 44 -9.26 -6.42 3.35
CA PRO A 44 -8.26 -7.39 2.91
C PRO A 44 -6.95 -6.66 2.63
N HIS A 45 -5.84 -7.14 3.20
CA HIS A 45 -4.51 -6.52 3.08
C HIS A 45 -4.36 -5.11 3.70
N GLY A 46 -5.40 -4.57 4.35
CA GLY A 46 -5.35 -3.31 5.07
C GLY A 46 -4.75 -2.15 4.26
N GLN A 47 -3.85 -1.39 4.89
CA GLN A 47 -3.10 -0.30 4.24
C GLN A 47 -1.82 -0.78 3.55
N LEU A 48 -1.54 -2.09 3.49
CA LEU A 48 -0.29 -2.62 2.92
C LEU A 48 -0.14 -2.27 1.44
N VAL A 49 -1.25 -2.14 0.70
CA VAL A 49 -1.22 -1.78 -0.72
C VAL A 49 -0.59 -0.40 -0.93
N TYR A 50 -0.96 0.59 -0.11
CA TYR A 50 -0.37 1.93 -0.17
C TYR A 50 1.06 1.97 0.35
N PHE A 51 1.39 1.14 1.33
CA PHE A 51 2.77 0.97 1.75
C PHE A 51 3.64 0.39 0.64
N ALA A 52 3.14 -0.62 -0.09
CA ALA A 52 3.85 -1.20 -1.23
C ALA A 52 4.04 -0.20 -2.37
N GLU A 53 3.07 0.68 -2.63
CA GLU A 53 3.23 1.80 -3.56
C GLU A 53 4.27 2.82 -3.09
N PHE A 54 4.31 3.15 -1.80
CA PHE A 54 5.36 4.00 -1.25
C PHE A 54 6.76 3.41 -1.52
N LEU A 55 6.93 2.10 -1.33
CA LEU A 55 8.19 1.43 -1.60
C LEU A 55 8.57 1.45 -3.08
N ALA A 56 7.60 1.22 -3.96
CA ALA A 56 7.78 1.30 -5.41
C ALA A 56 8.17 2.72 -5.84
N THR A 57 7.41 3.72 -5.38
CA THR A 57 7.56 5.13 -5.76
C THR A 57 8.87 5.72 -5.26
N THR A 58 9.29 5.38 -4.04
CA THR A 58 10.52 5.92 -3.45
C THR A 58 11.77 5.14 -3.86
N GLY A 59 11.61 3.94 -4.40
CA GLY A 59 12.71 3.02 -4.72
C GLY A 59 13.50 2.55 -3.49
N VAL A 60 12.96 2.71 -2.27
CA VAL A 60 13.65 2.29 -1.03
C VAL A 60 13.89 0.78 -1.02
N PHE A 61 12.89 0.00 -1.45
CA PHE A 61 13.03 -1.45 -1.52
C PHE A 61 14.11 -1.88 -2.52
N GLU A 62 14.17 -1.26 -3.70
CA GLU A 62 15.20 -1.56 -4.70
C GLU A 62 16.61 -1.27 -4.20
N ARG A 63 16.79 -0.13 -3.52
CA ARG A 63 18.09 0.20 -2.90
C ARG A 63 18.47 -0.82 -1.84
N TRP A 64 17.50 -1.31 -1.07
CA TRP A 64 17.75 -2.35 -0.07
C TRP A 64 18.13 -3.69 -0.72
N VAL A 65 17.41 -4.13 -1.75
CA VAL A 65 17.75 -5.33 -2.53
C VAL A 65 19.17 -5.23 -3.10
N SER A 66 19.53 -4.10 -3.71
CA SER A 66 20.86 -3.87 -4.31
C SER A 66 21.99 -3.84 -3.28
N SER A 67 21.74 -3.36 -2.06
CA SER A 67 22.74 -3.25 -0.99
C SER A 67 22.71 -4.43 -0.02
N CYS A 68 21.83 -5.41 -0.26
CA CYS A 68 21.63 -6.53 0.66
C CYS A 68 22.88 -7.43 0.74
N PRO A 69 23.48 -7.61 1.93
CA PRO A 69 24.70 -8.38 2.12
C PRO A 69 24.49 -9.90 2.05
N LEU A 70 23.28 -10.35 1.72
CA LEU A 70 22.97 -11.77 1.62
C LEU A 70 23.79 -12.40 0.47
N GLU A 71 24.50 -13.47 0.76
CA GLU A 71 25.26 -14.24 -0.23
C GLU A 71 24.78 -15.69 -0.23
N TYR A 72 24.50 -16.20 -1.43
CA TYR A 72 24.08 -17.58 -1.62
C TYR A 72 25.24 -18.45 -2.08
N ARG A 73 25.27 -19.69 -1.60
CA ARG A 73 26.27 -20.71 -2.00
C ARG A 73 25.66 -21.84 -2.82
N SER A 74 24.34 -21.92 -2.89
CA SER A 74 23.59 -22.96 -3.61
C SER A 74 22.96 -22.36 -4.86
N GLY A 75 23.00 -23.11 -5.97
CA GLY A 75 22.28 -22.74 -7.21
C GLY A 75 20.75 -22.83 -7.09
N ASN A 76 20.24 -23.43 -6.00
CA ASN A 76 18.80 -23.51 -5.72
C ASN A 76 18.30 -22.35 -4.83
N ALA A 77 19.13 -21.32 -4.60
CA ALA A 77 18.72 -20.20 -3.77
C ALA A 77 17.71 -19.29 -4.51
N PRO A 78 16.66 -18.79 -3.82
CA PRO A 78 15.71 -17.83 -4.39
C PRO A 78 16.38 -16.47 -4.64
N ASP A 79 15.72 -15.59 -5.38
CA ASP A 79 16.23 -14.23 -5.55
C ASP A 79 16.19 -13.46 -4.22
N LYS A 80 17.15 -12.54 -4.01
CA LYS A 80 17.16 -11.66 -2.82
C LYS A 80 15.86 -10.87 -2.74
N ARG A 81 15.36 -10.39 -3.88
CA ARG A 81 14.08 -9.69 -3.98
C ARG A 81 12.94 -10.53 -3.41
N ASP A 82 12.88 -11.82 -3.76
CA ASP A 82 11.79 -12.70 -3.31
C ASP A 82 11.84 -12.89 -1.80
N VAL A 83 13.03 -13.10 -1.24
CA VAL A 83 13.23 -13.25 0.20
C VAL A 83 12.88 -11.96 0.96
N LEU A 84 13.43 -10.83 0.52
CA LEU A 84 13.22 -9.54 1.19
C LEU A 84 11.78 -9.04 1.02
N GLY A 85 11.16 -9.27 -0.14
CA GLY A 85 9.77 -8.96 -0.40
C GLY A 85 8.83 -9.76 0.49
N THR A 86 9.08 -11.07 0.62
CA THR A 86 8.35 -11.94 1.55
C THR A 86 8.52 -11.50 2.99
N LEU A 87 9.74 -11.18 3.43
CA LEU A 87 10.01 -10.68 4.77
C LEU A 87 9.25 -9.38 5.08
N MET A 88 9.16 -8.48 4.10
CA MET A 88 8.61 -7.15 4.29
C MET A 88 7.08 -7.11 4.23
N LEU A 89 6.49 -7.83 3.27
CA LEU A 89 5.06 -7.74 2.97
C LEU A 89 4.29 -8.98 3.43
N GLY A 90 4.91 -10.16 3.51
CA GLY A 90 4.35 -11.35 4.15
C GLY A 90 2.95 -11.77 3.66
N LEU A 91 2.63 -11.49 2.39
CA LEU A 91 1.38 -11.85 1.75
C LEU A 91 1.52 -13.14 0.95
#